data_AF-A0A127A4N4-F1
#
_entry.id   AF-A0A127A4N4-F1
#
_cell.length_a   1.000
_cell.length_b   1.000
_cell.length_c   1.000
_cell.angle_alpha   90.00
_cell.angle_beta   90.00
_cell.angle_gamma   90.00
#
_symmetry.space_group_name_H-M   'P 1'
#
loop_
_entity.id
_entity.type
_entity.pdbx_description
1 polymer ?
#
loop_
_entity_poly.entity_id
_entity_poly.type
_entity_poly.pdbx_seq_one_letter_code
_entity_poly.pdbx_strand_id
1 'polypeptide(L)'
;MTDFELRWDTVAPLFAALGDDRALAPHGGAGPADATLLTIATGDVPQPPRLPEGGGLSEAPLGEYDAVELTIWGRPAAKGLIAFGEGVAAIGGFEFAAGDADGALGAAVVSALAEEAFLEGAEWLVTLVDGDPAEVPAYLAEGWREAAKVSAS
;
A
#
# COMPACT_ATOMS: atom_id res chain seq x y z
N MET A 1 -4.31 20.66 -10.01
CA MET A 1 -4.00 19.28 -9.61
C MET A 1 -3.23 18.70 -10.76
N THR A 2 -1.91 18.77 -10.66
CA THR A 2 -0.98 18.36 -11.72
C THR A 2 -1.05 16.84 -11.84
N ASP A 3 -1.15 16.30 -13.05
CA ASP A 3 -1.07 14.86 -13.27
C ASP A 3 0.30 14.39 -12.74
N PHE A 4 0.27 13.62 -11.65
CA PHE A 4 1.45 12.92 -11.15
C PHE A 4 1.83 11.85 -12.18
N GLU A 5 2.91 12.10 -12.91
CA GLU A 5 3.49 11.12 -13.82
C GLU A 5 4.33 10.14 -12.99
N LEU A 6 3.69 9.09 -12.49
CA LEU A 6 4.37 8.04 -11.75
C LEU A 6 5.38 7.32 -12.64
N ARG A 7 6.65 7.28 -12.20
CA ARG A 7 7.75 6.58 -12.90
C ARG A 7 8.19 5.37 -12.10
N TRP A 8 8.31 4.24 -12.78
CA TRP A 8 8.74 2.98 -12.15
C TRP A 8 10.09 3.12 -11.42
N ASP A 9 11.06 3.77 -12.05
CA ASP A 9 12.40 3.99 -11.46
C ASP A 9 12.37 4.80 -10.16
N THR A 10 11.29 5.56 -9.91
CA THR A 10 11.09 6.32 -8.66
C THR A 10 10.49 5.45 -7.56
N VAL A 11 9.62 4.50 -7.88
CA VAL A 11 8.87 3.71 -6.89
C VAL A 11 9.46 2.32 -6.64
N ALA A 12 10.20 1.75 -7.60
CA ALA A 12 10.82 0.44 -7.44
C ALA A 12 11.76 0.36 -6.22
N PRO A 13 12.61 1.37 -5.93
CA PRO A 13 13.44 1.35 -4.72
C PRO A 13 12.63 1.34 -3.42
N LEU A 14 11.42 1.94 -3.42
CA LEU A 14 10.55 1.96 -2.25
C LEU A 14 10.02 0.56 -1.96
N PHE A 15 9.57 -0.18 -2.98
CA PHE A 15 9.13 -1.57 -2.81
C PHE A 15 10.26 -2.49 -2.36
N ALA A 16 11.48 -2.28 -2.86
CA ALA A 16 12.66 -3.01 -2.37
C ALA A 16 12.92 -2.73 -0.87
N ALA A 17 12.74 -1.49 -0.40
CA ALA A 17 12.84 -1.17 1.03
C ALA A 17 11.79 -1.89 1.90
N LEU A 18 10.61 -2.20 1.33
CA LEU A 18 9.57 -3.01 1.99
C LEU A 18 9.87 -4.53 1.98
N GLY A 19 10.99 -4.94 1.39
CA GLY A 19 11.38 -6.35 1.24
C GLY A 19 10.78 -7.04 0.00
N ASP A 20 10.19 -6.29 -0.93
CA ASP A 20 9.80 -6.80 -2.24
C ASP A 20 10.98 -6.72 -3.22
N ASP A 21 11.88 -7.71 -3.11
CA ASP A 21 13.11 -7.81 -3.91
C ASP A 21 12.88 -8.35 -5.34
N ARG A 22 11.62 -8.41 -5.80
CA ARG A 22 11.32 -8.88 -7.16
C ARG A 22 11.93 -7.90 -8.16
N ALA A 23 12.71 -8.42 -9.10
CA ALA A 23 13.22 -7.66 -10.23
C ALA A 23 12.08 -7.38 -11.24
N LEU A 24 11.18 -6.46 -10.89
CA LEU A 24 10.05 -6.08 -11.72
C LEU A 24 10.40 -4.91 -12.65
N ALA A 25 9.82 -4.92 -13.84
CA ALA A 25 9.89 -3.83 -14.81
C ALA A 25 8.53 -3.57 -15.46
N PRO A 26 8.32 -2.39 -16.08
CA PRO A 26 7.10 -2.10 -16.82
C PRO A 26 6.78 -3.18 -17.87
N HIS A 27 5.56 -3.71 -17.81
CA HIS A 27 5.09 -4.74 -18.73
C HIS A 27 4.66 -4.10 -20.07
N GLY A 28 5.39 -4.38 -21.15
CA GLY A 28 5.05 -3.92 -22.50
C GLY A 28 4.37 -4.98 -23.39
N GLY A 29 4.13 -6.19 -22.87
CA GLY A 29 3.61 -7.32 -23.62
C GLY A 29 2.08 -7.38 -23.72
N ALA A 30 1.58 -8.31 -24.54
CA ALA A 30 0.15 -8.63 -24.63
C ALA A 30 -0.28 -9.77 -23.68
N GLY A 31 0.64 -10.25 -22.84
CA GLY A 31 0.41 -11.34 -21.89
C GLY A 31 -0.11 -10.85 -20.54
N PRO A 32 -0.39 -11.77 -19.60
CA PRO A 32 -0.61 -11.40 -18.21
C PRO A 32 0.66 -10.78 -17.64
N ALA A 33 0.50 -9.74 -16.83
CA ALA A 33 1.55 -9.16 -16.03
C ALA A 33 1.60 -9.87 -14.67
N ASP A 34 2.76 -9.86 -14.01
CA ASP A 34 2.93 -10.49 -12.69
C ASP A 34 2.28 -9.68 -11.57
N ALA A 35 2.19 -8.35 -11.74
CA ALA A 35 1.49 -7.47 -10.80
C ALA A 35 0.97 -6.21 -11.49
N THR A 36 0.04 -5.56 -10.83
CA THR A 36 -0.49 -4.25 -11.18
C THR A 36 -0.07 -3.25 -10.11
N LEU A 37 0.55 -2.15 -10.55
CA LEU A 37 0.86 -1.00 -9.70
C LEU A 37 -0.36 -0.09 -9.63
N LEU A 38 -0.87 0.10 -8.41
CA LEU A 38 -2.01 0.96 -8.13
C LEU A 38 -1.56 2.22 -7.40
N THR A 39 -2.30 3.31 -7.59
CA THR A 39 -2.06 4.58 -6.91
C THR A 39 -3.36 5.26 -6.47
N ILE A 40 -3.28 6.02 -5.38
CA ILE A 40 -4.34 6.88 -4.86
C ILE A 40 -3.70 8.13 -4.24
N ALA A 41 -4.39 9.28 -4.28
CA ALA A 41 -3.94 10.44 -3.52
C ALA A 41 -4.09 10.15 -2.01
N THR A 42 -3.11 10.55 -1.19
CA THR A 42 -3.17 10.32 0.27
C THR A 42 -4.44 10.90 0.88
N GLY A 43 -4.86 12.08 0.42
CA GLY A 43 -6.09 12.75 0.85
C GLY A 43 -7.41 12.12 0.37
N ASP A 44 -7.36 11.19 -0.59
CA ASP A 44 -8.55 10.46 -1.06
C ASP A 44 -8.79 9.16 -0.26
N VAL A 45 -7.82 8.73 0.56
CA VAL A 45 -7.99 7.59 1.47
C VAL A 45 -8.92 7.99 2.61
N PRO A 46 -9.96 7.18 2.95
CA PRO A 46 -10.84 7.49 4.07
C PRO A 46 -10.09 7.64 5.41
N GLN A 47 -10.39 8.72 6.14
CA GLN A 47 -9.80 9.06 7.44
C GLN A 47 -10.89 9.37 8.49
N PRO A 48 -10.63 9.18 9.80
CA PRO A 48 -9.47 8.49 10.38
C PRO A 48 -9.61 6.96 10.26
N PRO A 49 -8.56 6.17 10.62
CA PRO A 49 -8.64 4.72 10.65
C PRO A 49 -9.80 4.23 11.51
N ARG A 50 -10.65 3.37 10.94
CA ARG A 50 -11.79 2.78 11.67
C ARG A 50 -11.35 1.49 12.36
N LEU A 51 -10.99 1.61 13.63
CA LEU A 51 -10.57 0.45 14.43
C LEU A 51 -11.78 -0.34 14.94
N PRO A 52 -11.69 -1.69 14.98
CA PRO A 52 -12.68 -2.52 15.65
C PRO A 52 -12.69 -2.30 17.17
N GLU A 53 -13.70 -2.81 17.85
CA GLU A 53 -13.76 -2.76 19.32
C GLU A 53 -12.53 -3.45 19.95
N GLY A 54 -11.92 -2.80 20.94
CA GLY A 54 -10.67 -3.26 21.53
C GLY A 54 -9.45 -3.09 20.62
N GLY A 55 -9.61 -2.40 19.50
CA GLY A 55 -8.57 -2.06 18.54
C GLY A 55 -7.59 -1.02 19.08
N GLY A 56 -6.31 -1.21 18.82
CA GLY A 56 -5.25 -0.22 19.03
C GLY A 56 -4.32 -0.17 17.83
N LEU A 57 -3.70 0.99 17.62
CA LEU A 57 -2.72 1.21 16.57
C LEU A 57 -1.37 1.56 17.20
N SER A 58 -0.28 1.08 16.61
CA SER A 58 1.08 1.46 16.97
C SER A 58 1.94 1.59 15.72
N GLU A 59 2.73 2.65 15.65
CA GLU A 59 3.76 2.84 14.64
C GLU A 59 5.15 2.47 15.18
N ALA A 60 6.00 1.95 14.31
CA ALA A 60 7.39 1.65 14.61
C ALA A 60 8.29 2.10 13.44
N PRO A 61 9.22 3.05 13.67
CA PRO A 61 10.18 3.42 12.64
C PRO A 61 11.26 2.36 12.49
N LEU A 62 11.51 1.89 11.27
CA LEU A 62 12.42 0.77 10.97
C LEU A 62 13.58 1.14 10.03
N GLY A 63 13.86 2.44 9.90
CA GLY A 63 15.01 2.96 9.16
C GLY A 63 14.60 3.49 7.80
N GLU A 64 14.66 2.65 6.76
CA GLU A 64 14.27 3.03 5.39
C GLU A 64 12.76 2.89 5.13
N TYR A 65 12.05 2.28 6.06
CA TYR A 65 10.60 2.11 6.06
C TYR A 65 10.08 2.15 7.50
N ASP A 66 8.79 2.36 7.63
CA ASP A 66 8.07 2.29 8.91
C ASP A 66 7.04 1.16 8.87
N ALA A 67 6.61 0.73 10.05
CA ALA A 67 5.55 -0.27 10.21
C ALA A 67 4.39 0.31 11.01
N VAL A 68 3.17 0.04 10.54
CA VAL A 68 1.95 0.21 11.32
C VAL A 68 1.47 -1.17 11.74
N GLU A 69 1.22 -1.35 13.03
CA GLU A 69 0.62 -2.55 13.60
C GLU A 69 -0.73 -2.20 14.24
N LEU A 70 -1.76 -2.95 13.86
CA LEU A 70 -3.07 -2.94 14.48
C LEU A 70 -3.18 -4.14 15.42
N THR A 71 -3.57 -3.87 16.66
CA THR A 71 -3.84 -4.90 17.67
C THR A 71 -5.33 -4.95 18.01
N ILE A 72 -5.83 -6.13 18.39
CA ILE A 72 -7.18 -6.33 18.92
C ILE A 72 -7.04 -7.01 20.28
N TRP A 73 -7.53 -6.35 21.33
CA TRP A 73 -7.36 -6.80 22.72
C TRP A 73 -5.90 -7.10 23.08
N GLY A 74 -4.98 -6.26 22.58
CA GLY A 74 -3.54 -6.35 22.83
C GLY A 74 -2.81 -7.47 22.09
N ARG A 75 -3.44 -8.07 21.07
CA ARG A 75 -2.80 -9.08 20.20
C ARG A 75 -2.68 -8.54 18.77
N PRO A 76 -1.56 -8.77 18.06
CA PRO A 76 -1.41 -8.38 16.67
C PRO A 76 -2.55 -8.96 15.82
N ALA A 77 -3.15 -8.09 15.01
CA ALA A 77 -4.30 -8.43 14.16
C ALA A 77 -4.07 -8.02 12.71
N ALA A 78 -3.34 -6.93 12.46
CA ALA A 78 -2.88 -6.58 11.13
C ALA A 78 -1.60 -5.77 11.17
N LYS A 79 -0.84 -5.80 10.07
CA LYS A 79 0.38 -5.03 9.90
C LYS A 79 0.49 -4.56 8.45
N GLY A 80 1.08 -3.38 8.26
CA GLY A 80 1.53 -2.91 6.95
C GLY A 80 2.81 -2.12 7.08
N LEU A 81 3.56 -2.06 5.99
CA LEU A 81 4.83 -1.34 5.89
C LEU A 81 4.67 -0.15 4.94
N ILE A 82 5.44 0.91 5.17
CA ILE A 82 5.49 2.11 4.33
C ILE A 82 6.93 2.59 4.11
N ALA A 83 7.27 2.92 2.88
CA ALA A 83 8.56 3.51 2.50
C ALA A 83 8.33 4.82 1.76
N PHE A 84 9.09 5.85 2.12
CA PHE A 84 8.85 7.23 1.69
C PHE A 84 9.80 7.65 0.56
N GLY A 85 9.26 8.34 -0.43
CA GLY A 85 9.98 9.04 -1.48
C GLY A 85 9.52 10.50 -1.61
N GLU A 86 10.07 11.23 -2.58
CA GLU A 86 9.68 12.62 -2.82
C GLU A 86 8.25 12.69 -3.39
N GLY A 87 7.28 13.13 -2.57
CA GLY A 87 5.88 13.31 -2.96
C GLY A 87 5.07 12.00 -3.13
N VAL A 88 5.67 10.84 -2.86
CA VAL A 88 5.03 9.52 -2.99
C VAL A 88 5.51 8.59 -1.88
N ALA A 89 4.65 7.69 -1.41
CA ALA A 89 5.03 6.61 -0.51
C ALA A 89 4.51 5.26 -1.03
N ALA A 90 5.33 4.22 -0.92
CA ALA A 90 4.93 2.85 -1.22
C ALA A 90 4.43 2.16 0.05
N ILE A 91 3.31 1.45 -0.05
CA ILE A 91 2.79 0.59 1.02
C ILE A 91 2.77 -0.86 0.56
N GLY A 92 2.92 -1.77 1.52
CA GLY A 92 2.99 -3.20 1.24
C GLY A 92 3.32 -4.03 2.48
N GLY A 93 3.82 -5.25 2.27
CA GLY A 93 4.19 -6.15 3.37
C GLY A 93 3.03 -6.45 4.31
N PHE A 94 1.81 -6.50 3.77
CA PHE A 94 0.60 -6.65 4.57
C PHE A 94 0.51 -8.03 5.20
N GLU A 95 0.23 -8.07 6.50
CA GLU A 95 -0.04 -9.30 7.25
C GLU A 95 -1.37 -9.13 7.98
N PHE A 96 -2.29 -10.09 7.84
CA PHE A 96 -3.61 -10.05 8.49
C PHE A 96 -3.86 -11.35 9.27
N ALA A 97 -4.39 -11.21 10.49
CA ALA A 97 -4.86 -12.34 11.26
C ALA A 97 -6.05 -13.01 10.54
N ALA A 98 -6.15 -14.33 10.66
CA ALA A 98 -7.24 -15.09 10.07
C ALA A 98 -8.60 -14.60 10.60
N GLY A 99 -9.55 -14.35 9.70
CA GLY A 99 -10.93 -13.97 10.04
C GLY A 99 -11.33 -12.53 9.72
N ASP A 100 -10.49 -11.73 9.05
CA ASP A 100 -10.90 -10.44 8.48
C ASP A 100 -11.73 -10.61 7.19
N ALA A 101 -12.91 -11.22 7.32
CA ALA A 101 -13.74 -11.58 6.18
C ALA A 101 -14.25 -10.36 5.39
N ASP A 102 -14.35 -9.20 6.04
CA ASP A 102 -14.92 -7.98 5.47
C ASP A 102 -13.84 -6.97 5.03
N GLY A 103 -12.54 -7.30 5.18
CA GLY A 103 -11.42 -6.41 4.82
C GLY A 103 -11.29 -5.17 5.71
N ALA A 104 -11.93 -5.16 6.88
CA ALA A 104 -11.97 -4.01 7.77
C ALA A 104 -10.60 -3.71 8.38
N LEU A 105 -9.78 -4.74 8.64
CA LEU A 105 -8.41 -4.53 9.12
C LEU A 105 -7.52 -3.98 8.01
N GLY A 106 -7.70 -4.48 6.78
CA GLY A 106 -7.05 -3.94 5.58
C GLY A 106 -7.28 -2.44 5.41
N ALA A 107 -8.55 -2.02 5.40
CA ALA A 107 -8.91 -0.61 5.27
C ALA A 107 -8.35 0.25 6.43
N ALA A 108 -8.36 -0.26 7.67
CA ALA A 108 -7.80 0.46 8.81
C ALA A 108 -6.27 0.64 8.72
N VAL A 109 -5.54 -0.41 8.28
CA VAL A 109 -4.08 -0.33 8.08
C VAL A 109 -3.74 0.63 6.95
N VAL A 110 -4.43 0.55 5.80
CA VAL A 110 -4.22 1.48 4.67
C VAL A 110 -4.51 2.92 5.09
N SER A 111 -5.58 3.15 5.85
CA SER A 111 -5.90 4.48 6.40
C SER A 111 -4.78 5.02 7.29
N ALA A 112 -4.24 4.20 8.18
CA ALA A 112 -3.14 4.62 9.06
C ALA A 112 -1.85 4.91 8.27
N LEU A 113 -1.48 4.07 7.31
CA LEU A 113 -0.32 4.32 6.45
C LEU A 113 -0.51 5.58 5.58
N ALA A 114 -1.74 5.90 5.19
CA ALA A 114 -2.05 7.12 4.45
C ALA A 114 -1.89 8.39 5.31
N GLU A 115 -2.21 8.31 6.60
CA GLU A 115 -1.96 9.38 7.55
C GLU A 115 -0.46 9.64 7.69
N GLU A 116 0.34 8.58 7.88
CA GLU A 116 1.81 8.67 7.94
C GLU A 116 2.40 9.28 6.65
N ALA A 117 1.96 8.78 5.49
CA ALA A 117 2.36 9.33 4.19
C ALA A 117 2.07 10.83 4.08
N PHE A 118 0.88 11.25 4.51
CA PHE A 118 0.49 12.66 4.47
C PHE A 118 1.36 13.51 5.42
N LEU A 119 1.65 13.01 6.62
CA LEU A 119 2.50 13.70 7.61
C LEU A 119 3.94 13.87 7.12
N GLU A 120 4.47 12.89 6.39
CA GLU A 120 5.79 12.94 5.74
C GLU A 120 5.78 13.68 4.38
N GLY A 121 4.64 14.24 3.97
CA GLY A 121 4.52 15.09 2.79
C GLY A 121 4.38 14.33 1.46
N ALA A 122 4.08 13.03 1.49
CA ALA A 122 3.69 12.29 0.30
C ALA A 122 2.26 12.67 -0.13
N GLU A 123 2.11 13.04 -1.40
CA GLU A 123 0.81 13.36 -2.00
C GLU A 123 0.11 12.09 -2.52
N TRP A 124 0.89 11.05 -2.80
CA TRP A 124 0.42 9.82 -3.44
C TRP A 124 0.86 8.58 -2.66
N LEU A 125 -0.05 7.62 -2.57
CA LEU A 125 0.27 6.24 -2.19
C LEU A 125 0.38 5.37 -3.42
N VAL A 126 1.24 4.37 -3.33
CA VAL A 126 1.37 3.30 -4.33
C VAL A 126 1.42 1.94 -3.65
N THR A 127 0.83 0.93 -4.30
CA THR A 127 0.90 -0.47 -3.85
C THR A 127 0.98 -1.41 -5.05
N LEU A 128 1.59 -2.58 -4.87
CA LEU A 128 1.59 -3.66 -5.85
C LEU A 128 0.53 -4.68 -5.47
N VAL A 129 -0.37 -4.96 -6.40
CA VAL A 129 -1.32 -6.07 -6.30
C VAL A 129 -0.86 -7.14 -7.27
N ASP A 130 -0.58 -8.33 -6.76
CA ASP A 130 -0.17 -9.46 -7.59
C ASP A 130 -1.23 -9.77 -8.64
N GLY A 131 -0.82 -10.39 -9.74
CA GLY A 131 -1.62 -10.59 -10.96
C GLY A 131 -2.88 -11.45 -10.82
N ASP A 132 -3.43 -11.64 -9.62
CA ASP A 132 -4.81 -12.09 -9.45
C ASP A 132 -5.77 -10.96 -9.87
N PRO A 133 -6.47 -11.11 -11.01
CA PRO A 133 -7.43 -10.12 -11.48
C PRO A 133 -8.63 -9.92 -10.53
N ALA A 134 -8.79 -10.73 -9.47
CA ALA A 134 -9.87 -10.59 -8.51
C ALA A 134 -9.67 -9.47 -7.48
N GLU A 135 -8.43 -9.13 -7.12
CA GLU A 135 -8.16 -8.14 -6.07
C GLU A 135 -8.15 -6.70 -6.60
N VAL A 136 -7.63 -6.49 -7.82
CA VAL A 136 -7.57 -5.16 -8.45
C VAL A 136 -8.94 -4.46 -8.49
N PRO A 137 -10.05 -5.11 -8.89
CA PRO A 137 -11.38 -4.48 -8.88
C PRO A 137 -11.82 -3.93 -7.52
N ALA A 138 -11.41 -4.54 -6.41
CA ALA A 138 -11.76 -4.05 -5.08
C ALA A 138 -11.06 -2.70 -4.79
N TYR A 139 -9.75 -2.61 -5.06
CA TYR A 139 -9.01 -1.35 -4.96
C TYR A 139 -9.60 -0.27 -5.86
N LEU A 140 -9.92 -0.59 -7.12
CA LEU A 140 -10.50 0.38 -8.05
C LEU A 140 -11.87 0.92 -7.56
N ALA A 141 -12.67 0.09 -6.90
CA ALA A 141 -13.94 0.51 -6.29
C ALA A 141 -13.75 1.48 -5.12
N GLU A 142 -12.58 1.48 -4.49
CA GLU A 142 -12.19 2.37 -3.40
C GLU A 142 -11.47 3.64 -3.87
N GLY A 143 -11.41 3.89 -5.19
CA GLY A 143 -10.85 5.12 -5.76
C GLY A 143 -9.39 5.03 -6.17
N TRP A 144 -8.75 3.87 -5.99
CA TRP A 144 -7.42 3.60 -6.56
C TRP A 144 -7.47 3.60 -8.09
N ARG A 145 -6.31 3.85 -8.70
CA ARG A 145 -6.14 3.89 -10.15
C ARG A 145 -4.99 2.99 -10.57
N GLU A 146 -5.15 2.33 -11.72
CA GLU A 146 -4.07 1.61 -12.36
C GLU A 146 -3.02 2.59 -12.89
N ALA A 147 -1.79 2.51 -12.39
CA ALA A 147 -0.68 3.35 -12.83
C ALA A 147 0.20 2.63 -13.85
N ALA A 148 0.49 1.34 -13.63
CA ALA A 148 1.25 0.51 -14.54
C ALA A 148 0.98 -0.98 -14.32
N LYS A 149 1.34 -1.79 -15.31
CA LYS A 149 1.50 -3.23 -15.16
C LYS A 149 2.98 -3.55 -15.11
N VAL A 150 3.38 -4.52 -14.30
CA VAL A 150 4.78 -4.88 -14.11
C VAL A 150 5.00 -6.38 -14.19
N SER A 151 6.18 -6.80 -14.63
CA SER A 151 6.56 -8.21 -14.74
C SER A 151 8.01 -8.44 -14.39
N ALA A 152 8.33 -9.66 -13.99
CA ALA A 152 9.67 -10.11 -13.76
C ALA A 152 10.54 -9.84 -15.01
N SER A 153 11.69 -9.23 -14.77
CA SER A 153 12.70 -8.87 -15.77
C SER A 153 13.64 -10.03 -16.08
#